data_AF-U2H7P5-F1
#
_entry.id   AF-U2H7P5-F1
#
_cell.length_a   1.000
_cell.length_b   1.000
_cell.length_c   1.000
_cell.angle_alpha   90.00
_cell.angle_beta   90.00
_cell.angle_gamma   90.00
#
_symmetry.space_group_name_H-M   'P 1'
#
loop_
_entity.id
_entity.type
_entity.pdbx_description
1 polymer ?
#
loop_
_entity_poly.entity_id
_entity_poly.type
_entity_poly.pdbx_seq_one_letter_code
_entity_poly.pdbx_strand_id
1 'polypeptide(L)'
;MLYKLSENNVTKDWRNPFLLISVVLVIIALLDSMIMWGVPTTGKIVTYVLKFLILLSLPFLIHSNKQGNFAWALAVLPFTWILFDEKSILSFFQYFYSGVLPILAFFLLPPSFRKWCVLTFMDVVCRLFVIGFLFYLVLNFFGVPPHLTYIRDSDGRTYYNFFFLYYTQGLDPLTLIRFTSAWDEPGVVGTMCGMILFYFRSELSKRQFWIYLIAGTLSLSMFFLLLIIPVLYFSKFRELTRYKQVIKGSLFLLLIIIGYFSFSFLASKTVDHPVLKFSIHSRFKWDGPFIVGVHSNRDVMDGFEEAYQKFVRKGGFEYWLTGKGKNSTVEEFGSTGLSHRILIYEKGVVILIYIAVFYILLHNNWRKDFVFNLVSLVFLLLLFTQRPLLYGLYFVMVIYSGLRLHNYRNIEWLK
;
A
#
# COMPACT_ATOMS: atom_id res chain seq x y z
N MET A 1 35.25 -8.94 -24.36
CA MET A 1 33.97 -9.17 -25.06
C MET A 1 32.86 -8.61 -24.17
N LEU A 2 32.67 -7.29 -24.25
CA LEU A 2 31.84 -6.50 -23.32
C LEU A 2 30.37 -6.57 -23.77
N TYR A 3 29.51 -7.15 -22.95
CA TYR A 3 28.07 -7.18 -23.16
C TYR A 3 27.51 -5.75 -23.04
N LYS A 4 27.39 -5.07 -24.18
CA LYS A 4 26.62 -3.84 -24.34
C LYS A 4 25.15 -4.22 -24.44
N LEU A 5 24.54 -4.54 -23.30
CA LEU A 5 23.10 -4.75 -23.20
C LEU A 5 22.39 -3.42 -23.47
N SER A 6 21.81 -3.33 -24.65
CA SER A 6 20.76 -2.37 -25.01
C SER A 6 19.67 -2.39 -23.93
N GLU A 7 19.56 -1.31 -23.16
CA GLU A 7 18.73 -1.21 -21.95
C GLU A 7 17.21 -1.21 -22.21
N ASN A 8 16.74 -1.38 -23.45
CA ASN A 8 15.32 -1.26 -23.79
C ASN A 8 14.60 -2.56 -24.21
N ASN A 9 15.28 -3.70 -24.24
CA ASN A 9 14.61 -4.99 -24.43
C ASN A 9 15.04 -5.94 -23.33
N VAL A 10 14.19 -6.11 -22.30
CA VAL A 10 14.22 -7.35 -21.52
C VAL A 10 13.92 -8.45 -22.52
N THR A 11 14.96 -9.12 -23.01
CA THR A 11 14.81 -10.26 -23.90
C THR A 11 13.98 -11.28 -23.13
N LYS A 12 12.87 -11.74 -23.73
CA LYS A 12 12.03 -12.82 -23.16
C LYS A 12 12.73 -14.18 -23.26
N ASP A 13 14.04 -14.18 -23.01
CA ASP A 13 14.84 -15.37 -22.90
C ASP A 13 14.64 -15.93 -21.48
N TRP A 14 13.87 -17.01 -21.39
CA TRP A 14 13.60 -17.71 -20.14
C TRP A 14 14.85 -18.30 -19.48
N ARG A 15 15.98 -18.32 -20.19
CA ARG A 15 17.29 -18.69 -19.63
C ARG A 15 17.94 -17.57 -18.83
N ASN A 16 17.41 -16.34 -18.92
CA ASN A 16 17.93 -15.21 -18.16
C ASN A 16 17.53 -15.32 -16.67
N PRO A 17 18.49 -15.51 -15.74
CA PRO A 17 18.19 -15.68 -14.32
C PRO A 17 17.49 -14.45 -13.71
N PHE A 18 17.79 -13.23 -14.20
CA PHE A 18 17.10 -12.03 -13.71
C PHE A 18 15.61 -12.04 -14.06
N LEU A 19 15.23 -12.54 -15.24
CA LEU A 19 13.83 -12.65 -15.63
C LEU A 19 13.09 -13.66 -14.75
N LEU A 20 13.70 -14.80 -14.46
CA LEU A 20 13.11 -15.83 -13.59
C LEU A 20 12.90 -15.30 -12.17
N ILE A 21 13.90 -14.63 -11.60
CA ILE A 21 13.80 -13.99 -10.28
C ILE A 21 12.70 -12.93 -10.28
N SER A 22 12.62 -12.11 -11.35
CA SER A 22 11.56 -11.11 -11.51
C SER A 22 10.17 -11.73 -11.54
N VAL A 23 9.97 -12.84 -12.26
CA VAL A 23 8.69 -13.57 -12.29
C VAL A 23 8.32 -14.05 -10.89
N VAL A 24 9.27 -14.66 -10.17
CA VAL A 24 9.06 -15.13 -8.79
C VAL A 24 8.65 -13.96 -7.88
N LEU A 25 9.33 -12.81 -7.96
CA LEU A 25 8.98 -11.62 -7.19
C LEU A 25 7.59 -11.07 -7.51
N VAL A 26 7.17 -11.08 -8.78
CA VAL A 26 5.81 -10.66 -9.17
C VAL A 26 4.76 -11.59 -8.56
N ILE A 27 5.00 -12.91 -8.57
CA ILE A 27 4.08 -13.88 -7.96
C ILE A 27 4.03 -13.69 -6.44
N ILE A 28 5.18 -13.51 -5.78
CA ILE A 28 5.22 -13.20 -4.34
C ILE A 28 4.46 -11.91 -4.04
N ALA A 29 4.66 -10.84 -4.83
CA ALA A 29 3.96 -9.57 -4.63
C ALA A 29 2.44 -9.71 -4.78
N LEU A 30 1.96 -10.54 -5.72
CA LEU A 30 0.54 -10.84 -5.88
C LEU A 30 -0.01 -11.58 -4.66
N LEU A 31 0.64 -12.70 -4.27
CA LEU A 31 0.20 -13.53 -3.15
C LEU A 31 0.25 -12.78 -1.81
N ASP A 32 1.33 -12.02 -1.54
CA ASP A 32 1.46 -11.21 -0.33
C ASP A 32 0.44 -10.05 -0.30
N SER A 33 -0.01 -9.56 -1.46
CA SER A 33 -1.06 -8.54 -1.53
C SER A 33 -2.46 -9.11 -1.27
N MET A 34 -2.67 -10.41 -1.55
CA MET A 34 -3.97 -11.09 -1.44
C MET A 34 -3.94 -12.06 -0.26
N ILE A 35 -4.03 -11.53 0.97
CA ILE A 35 -3.83 -12.27 2.22
C ILE A 35 -4.56 -13.62 2.21
N MET A 36 -5.79 -13.66 1.72
CA MET A 36 -6.64 -14.86 1.66
C MET A 36 -6.08 -16.03 0.88
N TRP A 37 -5.21 -15.78 -0.08
CA TRP A 37 -4.58 -16.83 -0.88
C TRP A 37 -3.37 -17.42 -0.19
N GLY A 38 -2.76 -16.68 0.74
CA GLY A 38 -1.72 -17.15 1.63
C GLY A 38 -2.25 -17.76 2.93
N VAL A 39 -3.58 -17.89 3.13
CA VAL A 39 -4.14 -18.51 4.33
C VAL A 39 -4.23 -20.05 4.21
N PRO A 40 -4.78 -20.62 3.12
CA PRO A 40 -4.81 -22.07 2.92
C PRO A 40 -3.40 -22.66 2.91
N THR A 41 -3.26 -23.88 3.43
CA THR A 41 -1.96 -24.58 3.53
C THR A 41 -1.23 -24.67 2.20
N THR A 42 -1.94 -24.93 1.11
CA THR A 42 -1.37 -24.98 -0.25
C THR A 42 -0.79 -23.63 -0.67
N GLY A 43 -1.53 -22.54 -0.47
CA GLY A 43 -1.07 -21.19 -0.79
C GLY A 43 0.09 -20.73 0.09
N LYS A 44 0.11 -21.12 1.36
CA LYS A 44 1.28 -20.94 2.25
C LYS A 44 2.49 -21.66 1.66
N ILE A 45 2.39 -22.95 1.36
CA ILE A 45 3.48 -23.76 0.82
C ILE A 45 4.04 -23.12 -0.45
N VAL A 46 3.19 -22.76 -1.41
CA VAL A 46 3.60 -22.08 -2.65
C VAL A 46 4.36 -20.79 -2.33
N THR A 47 3.82 -19.94 -1.46
CA THR A 47 4.47 -18.68 -1.06
C THR A 47 5.83 -18.93 -0.40
N TYR A 48 5.95 -19.92 0.50
CA TYR A 48 7.22 -20.27 1.14
C TYR A 48 8.22 -20.84 0.12
N VAL A 49 7.81 -21.69 -0.81
CA VAL A 49 8.68 -22.23 -1.87
C VAL A 49 9.21 -21.12 -2.77
N LEU A 50 8.36 -20.17 -3.18
CA LEU A 50 8.79 -19.03 -3.98
C LEU A 50 9.82 -18.16 -3.24
N LYS A 51 9.60 -17.91 -1.94
CA LYS A 51 10.56 -17.18 -1.09
C LYS A 51 11.87 -17.97 -0.92
N PHE A 52 11.83 -19.30 -1.01
CA PHE A 52 13.02 -20.14 -0.93
C PHE A 52 13.85 -20.04 -2.22
N LEU A 53 13.17 -20.00 -3.38
CA LEU A 53 13.84 -19.72 -4.65
C LEU A 53 14.52 -18.34 -4.65
N ILE A 54 13.91 -17.33 -4.00
CA ILE A 54 14.55 -16.03 -3.81
C ILE A 54 15.82 -16.18 -2.95
N LEU A 55 15.76 -16.89 -1.83
CA LEU A 55 16.93 -17.16 -0.99
C LEU A 55 18.08 -17.77 -1.79
N LEU A 56 17.79 -18.79 -2.60
CA LEU A 56 18.79 -19.44 -3.46
C LEU A 56 19.36 -18.52 -4.54
N SER A 57 18.58 -17.51 -4.98
CA SER A 57 19.01 -16.55 -6.00
C SER A 57 19.89 -15.41 -5.46
N LEU A 58 19.94 -15.21 -4.13
CA LEU A 58 20.67 -14.08 -3.54
C LEU A 58 22.17 -14.06 -3.83
N PRO A 59 22.92 -15.18 -3.76
CA PRO A 59 24.35 -15.17 -4.09
C PRO A 59 24.59 -14.66 -5.52
N PHE A 60 23.75 -15.08 -6.47
CA PHE A 60 23.81 -14.61 -7.86
C PHE A 60 23.51 -13.11 -7.96
N LEU A 61 22.45 -12.64 -7.28
CA LEU A 61 22.06 -11.22 -7.26
C LEU A 61 23.11 -10.32 -6.60
N ILE A 62 23.79 -10.80 -5.56
CA ILE A 62 24.89 -10.10 -4.89
C ILE A 62 26.09 -10.03 -5.81
N HIS A 63 26.52 -11.17 -6.39
CA HIS A 63 27.69 -11.20 -7.27
C HIS A 63 27.53 -10.33 -8.52
N SER A 64 26.32 -10.28 -9.09
CA SER A 64 26.07 -9.62 -10.37
C SER A 64 25.73 -8.13 -10.25
N ASN A 65 25.88 -7.51 -9.07
CA ASN A 65 25.32 -6.19 -8.78
C ASN A 65 26.28 -5.01 -8.80
N LYS A 66 25.70 -3.80 -8.86
CA LYS A 66 26.41 -2.53 -8.71
C LYS A 66 26.23 -1.95 -7.30
N GLN A 67 27.21 -1.15 -6.84
CA GLN A 67 27.22 -0.51 -5.51
C GLN A 67 25.91 0.25 -5.15
N GLY A 68 25.30 0.94 -6.12
CA GLY A 68 24.06 1.71 -5.87
C GLY A 68 22.84 0.86 -5.49
N ASN A 69 22.77 -0.39 -5.95
CA ASN A 69 21.68 -1.30 -5.57
C ASN A 69 21.86 -1.85 -4.15
N PHE A 70 23.12 -2.06 -3.72
CA PHE A 70 23.42 -2.44 -2.34
C PHE A 70 23.01 -1.36 -1.34
N ALA A 71 23.22 -0.08 -1.66
CA ALA A 71 22.78 1.01 -0.79
C ALA A 71 21.27 0.96 -0.51
N TRP A 72 20.45 0.69 -1.54
CA TRP A 72 19.01 0.53 -1.36
C TRP A 72 18.62 -0.74 -0.61
N ALA A 73 19.30 -1.86 -0.85
CA ALA A 73 19.09 -3.08 -0.10
C ALA A 73 19.40 -2.89 1.40
N LEU A 74 20.51 -2.22 1.72
CA LEU A 74 20.88 -1.88 3.11
C LEU A 74 19.87 -0.92 3.74
N ALA A 75 19.34 0.04 2.97
CA ALA A 75 18.29 0.95 3.41
C ALA A 75 16.92 0.29 3.61
N VAL A 76 16.79 -1.03 3.47
CA VAL A 76 15.57 -1.78 3.82
C VAL A 76 15.77 -2.58 5.10
N LEU A 77 17.01 -2.91 5.48
CA LEU A 77 17.31 -3.75 6.62
C LEU A 77 16.68 -3.22 7.92
N PRO A 78 16.65 -1.92 8.24
CA PRO A 78 15.98 -1.46 9.45
C PRO A 78 14.46 -1.73 9.49
N PHE A 79 13.78 -2.05 8.37
CA PHE A 79 12.41 -2.56 8.43
C PHE A 79 12.29 -3.93 9.11
N THR A 80 13.38 -4.66 9.27
CA THR A 80 13.38 -5.89 10.10
C THR A 80 13.05 -5.58 11.54
N TRP A 81 13.25 -4.34 12.03
CA TRP A 81 12.84 -3.91 13.35
C TRP A 81 11.32 -4.03 13.57
N ILE A 82 10.52 -3.71 12.55
CA ILE A 82 9.06 -3.88 12.59
C ILE A 82 8.69 -5.35 12.78
N LEU A 83 9.48 -6.22 12.15
CA LEU A 83 9.24 -7.64 12.11
C LEU A 83 9.87 -8.40 13.27
N PHE A 84 10.79 -7.76 14.00
CA PHE A 84 11.52 -8.34 15.12
C PHE A 84 10.53 -8.82 16.19
N ASP A 85 10.65 -10.08 16.56
CA ASP A 85 9.88 -10.68 17.63
C ASP A 85 10.86 -10.92 18.79
N GLU A 86 10.72 -10.11 19.83
CA GLU A 86 11.62 -10.12 20.98
C GLU A 86 11.61 -11.48 21.72
N LYS A 87 10.55 -12.28 21.53
CA LYS A 87 10.32 -13.52 22.27
C LYS A 87 10.87 -14.75 21.58
N SER A 88 11.16 -14.69 20.28
CA SER A 88 11.56 -15.86 19.49
C SER A 88 12.47 -15.52 18.31
N ILE A 89 13.71 -16.01 18.39
CA ILE A 89 14.70 -15.92 17.30
C ILE A 89 14.20 -16.66 16.05
N LEU A 90 13.52 -17.79 16.21
CA LEU A 90 12.96 -18.55 15.10
C LEU A 90 11.87 -17.74 14.37
N SER A 91 11.00 -17.08 15.14
CA SER A 91 9.98 -16.19 14.61
C SER A 91 10.63 -15.01 13.88
N PHE A 92 11.71 -14.43 14.41
CA PHE A 92 12.48 -13.39 13.72
C PHE A 92 12.98 -13.86 12.34
N PHE A 93 13.64 -15.01 12.26
CA PHE A 93 14.11 -15.54 10.97
C PHE A 93 12.95 -15.80 10.01
N GLN A 94 11.84 -16.33 10.50
CA GLN A 94 10.64 -16.55 9.71
C GLN A 94 10.09 -15.22 9.15
N TYR A 95 9.98 -14.18 9.98
CA TYR A 95 9.48 -12.87 9.53
C TYR A 95 10.45 -12.18 8.57
N PHE A 96 11.76 -12.27 8.83
CA PHE A 96 12.80 -11.75 7.93
C PHE A 96 12.68 -12.41 6.55
N TYR A 97 12.62 -13.74 6.53
CA TYR A 97 12.44 -14.54 5.34
C TYR A 97 11.13 -14.21 4.62
N SER A 98 10.03 -14.05 5.36
CA SER A 98 8.72 -13.82 4.77
C SER A 98 8.52 -12.41 4.25
N GLY A 99 9.08 -11.40 4.92
CA GLY A 99 8.81 -9.98 4.66
C GLY A 99 9.94 -9.25 3.95
N VAL A 100 11.16 -9.31 4.51
CA VAL A 100 12.28 -8.48 4.06
C VAL A 100 13.04 -9.08 2.89
N LEU A 101 13.22 -10.40 2.87
CA LEU A 101 14.00 -11.10 1.85
C LEU A 101 13.57 -10.78 0.40
N PRO A 102 12.26 -10.80 0.05
CA PRO A 102 11.82 -10.48 -1.30
C PRO A 102 12.10 -9.03 -1.70
N ILE A 103 12.07 -8.11 -0.73
CA ILE A 103 12.35 -6.69 -0.95
C ILE A 103 13.84 -6.48 -1.24
N LEU A 104 14.72 -7.15 -0.48
CA LEU A 104 16.16 -7.14 -0.74
C LEU A 104 16.45 -7.63 -2.16
N ALA A 105 15.87 -8.77 -2.55
CA ALA A 105 16.02 -9.30 -3.90
C ALA A 105 15.51 -8.32 -4.96
N PHE A 106 14.37 -7.65 -4.73
CA PHE A 106 13.87 -6.62 -5.63
C PHE A 106 14.86 -5.47 -5.81
N PHE A 107 15.47 -4.95 -4.74
CA PHE A 107 16.45 -3.87 -4.84
C PHE A 107 17.76 -4.27 -5.51
N LEU A 108 18.13 -5.54 -5.38
CA LEU A 108 19.28 -6.13 -6.07
C LEU A 108 19.01 -6.39 -7.56
N LEU A 109 17.78 -6.29 -8.07
CA LEU A 109 17.56 -6.41 -9.50
C LEU A 109 18.11 -5.19 -10.28
N PRO A 110 18.58 -5.38 -11.53
CA PRO A 110 18.88 -4.27 -12.42
C PRO A 110 17.64 -3.37 -12.61
N PRO A 111 17.80 -2.05 -12.86
CA PRO A 111 16.68 -1.11 -13.02
C PRO A 111 15.63 -1.54 -14.06
N SER A 112 16.05 -2.11 -15.19
CA SER A 112 15.16 -2.61 -16.24
C SER A 112 14.25 -3.75 -15.76
N PHE A 113 14.80 -4.70 -15.01
CA PHE A 113 14.05 -5.82 -14.42
C PHE A 113 13.12 -5.36 -13.29
N ARG A 114 13.52 -4.36 -12.48
CA ARG A 114 12.61 -3.75 -11.49
C ARG A 114 11.41 -3.07 -12.16
N LYS A 115 11.65 -2.31 -13.24
CA LYS A 115 10.59 -1.72 -14.05
C LYS A 115 9.69 -2.80 -14.66
N TRP A 116 10.27 -3.88 -15.16
CA TRP A 116 9.51 -5.03 -15.67
C TRP A 116 8.62 -5.64 -14.59
N CYS A 117 9.12 -5.84 -13.36
CA CYS A 117 8.34 -6.41 -12.25
C CYS A 117 7.10 -5.56 -11.96
N VAL A 118 7.25 -4.23 -11.81
CA VAL A 118 6.11 -3.38 -11.45
C VAL A 118 5.09 -3.28 -12.58
N LEU A 119 5.52 -3.18 -13.84
CA LEU A 119 4.60 -3.11 -14.97
C LEU A 119 3.85 -4.42 -15.18
N THR A 120 4.54 -5.56 -15.00
CA THR A 120 3.92 -6.89 -15.07
C THR A 120 2.92 -7.09 -13.93
N PHE A 121 3.30 -6.71 -12.70
CA PHE A 121 2.39 -6.72 -11.55
C PHE A 121 1.12 -5.90 -11.82
N MET A 122 1.28 -4.66 -12.31
CA MET A 122 0.15 -3.80 -12.67
C MET A 122 -0.71 -4.39 -13.81
N ASP A 123 -0.12 -5.04 -14.80
CA ASP A 123 -0.89 -5.66 -15.87
C ASP A 123 -1.71 -6.84 -15.36
N VAL A 124 -1.13 -7.69 -14.50
CA VAL A 124 -1.83 -8.83 -13.90
C VAL A 124 -2.98 -8.34 -13.00
N VAL A 125 -2.72 -7.35 -12.14
CA VAL A 125 -3.77 -6.71 -11.30
C VAL A 125 -4.90 -6.17 -12.18
N CYS A 126 -4.58 -5.49 -13.28
CA CYS A 126 -5.58 -4.95 -14.20
C CYS A 126 -6.46 -6.06 -14.79
N ARG A 127 -5.88 -7.20 -15.17
CA ARG A 127 -6.63 -8.36 -15.69
C ARG A 127 -7.53 -8.99 -14.61
N LEU A 128 -7.04 -9.08 -13.37
CA LEU A 128 -7.84 -9.55 -12.24
C LEU A 128 -9.04 -8.63 -11.95
N PHE A 129 -8.90 -7.32 -12.14
CA PHE A 129 -10.05 -6.41 -12.06
C PHE A 129 -11.07 -6.64 -13.16
N VAL A 130 -10.64 -6.90 -14.39
CA VAL A 130 -11.57 -7.23 -15.49
C VAL A 130 -12.39 -8.48 -15.17
N ILE A 131 -11.72 -9.55 -14.71
CA ILE A 131 -12.39 -10.77 -14.26
C ILE A 131 -13.32 -10.45 -13.08
N GLY A 132 -12.82 -9.70 -12.10
CA GLY A 132 -13.58 -9.28 -10.93
C GLY A 132 -14.85 -8.51 -11.28
N PHE A 133 -14.82 -7.62 -12.28
CA PHE A 133 -16.00 -6.86 -12.69
C PHE A 133 -17.12 -7.75 -13.21
N LEU A 134 -16.78 -8.78 -14.00
CA LEU A 134 -17.77 -9.72 -14.51
C LEU A 134 -18.51 -10.41 -13.36
N PHE A 135 -17.76 -10.94 -12.39
CA PHE A 135 -18.35 -11.56 -11.21
C PHE A 135 -19.10 -10.55 -10.33
N TYR A 136 -18.56 -9.36 -10.14
CA TYR A 136 -19.23 -8.31 -9.37
C TYR A 136 -20.62 -8.00 -9.92
N LEU A 137 -20.76 -7.89 -11.25
CA LEU A 137 -22.05 -7.71 -11.89
C LEU A 137 -22.94 -8.93 -11.68
N VAL A 138 -22.40 -10.14 -11.90
CA VAL A 138 -23.18 -11.38 -11.70
C VAL A 138 -23.72 -11.50 -10.28
N LEU A 139 -22.89 -11.19 -9.27
CA LEU A 139 -23.26 -11.26 -7.86
C LEU A 139 -24.34 -10.23 -7.50
N ASN A 140 -24.17 -8.98 -7.91
CA ASN A 140 -25.13 -7.92 -7.55
C ASN A 140 -26.45 -8.00 -8.34
N PHE A 141 -26.47 -8.57 -9.55
CA PHE A 141 -27.69 -8.68 -10.36
C PHE A 141 -28.43 -10.01 -10.21
N PHE A 142 -27.73 -11.12 -10.02
CA PHE A 142 -28.33 -12.47 -10.01
C PHE A 142 -28.28 -13.17 -8.64
N GLY A 143 -27.60 -12.61 -7.64
CA GLY A 143 -27.60 -13.17 -6.28
C GLY A 143 -27.04 -14.59 -6.19
N VAL A 144 -25.89 -14.85 -6.85
CA VAL A 144 -25.26 -16.18 -6.85
C VAL A 144 -24.76 -16.54 -5.44
N PRO A 145 -24.99 -17.77 -4.94
CA PRO A 145 -24.48 -18.21 -3.66
C PRO A 145 -22.95 -18.44 -3.69
N PRO A 146 -22.27 -18.32 -2.54
CA PRO A 146 -20.83 -18.54 -2.46
C PRO A 146 -20.47 -19.98 -2.81
N HIS A 147 -19.38 -20.16 -3.55
CA HIS A 147 -18.84 -21.49 -3.86
C HIS A 147 -18.30 -22.17 -2.59
N LEU A 148 -17.62 -21.40 -1.74
CA LEU A 148 -17.06 -21.87 -0.48
C LEU A 148 -17.09 -20.76 0.56
N THR A 149 -17.30 -21.12 1.81
CA THR A 149 -17.15 -20.23 2.95
C THR A 149 -15.94 -20.66 3.76
N TYR A 150 -15.03 -19.73 4.04
CA TYR A 150 -13.85 -19.96 4.86
C TYR A 150 -13.92 -19.10 6.12
N ILE A 151 -13.67 -19.70 7.28
CA ILE A 151 -13.59 -18.98 8.56
C ILE A 151 -12.11 -18.97 8.95
N ARG A 152 -11.58 -17.77 9.21
CA ARG A 152 -10.17 -17.63 9.58
C ARG A 152 -9.97 -17.92 11.06
N ASP A 153 -9.15 -18.93 11.35
CA ASP A 153 -8.90 -19.41 12.73
C ASP A 153 -8.38 -18.32 13.68
N SER A 154 -7.65 -17.32 13.15
CA SER A 154 -7.02 -16.29 13.99
C SER A 154 -7.98 -15.27 14.60
N ASP A 155 -9.09 -14.97 13.93
CA ASP A 155 -10.01 -13.90 14.34
C ASP A 155 -11.49 -14.20 14.08
N GLY A 156 -11.82 -15.42 13.65
CA GLY A 156 -13.19 -15.84 13.35
C GLY A 156 -13.82 -15.13 12.16
N ARG A 157 -13.05 -14.36 11.36
CA ARG A 157 -13.59 -13.62 10.21
C ARG A 157 -14.03 -14.60 9.13
N THR A 158 -15.26 -14.45 8.67
CA THR A 158 -15.86 -15.26 7.61
C THR A 158 -15.61 -14.64 6.24
N TYR A 159 -15.23 -15.48 5.28
CA TYR A 159 -14.94 -15.12 3.91
C TYR A 159 -15.79 -15.95 2.95
N TYR A 160 -16.56 -15.27 2.11
CA TYR A 160 -17.34 -15.87 1.04
C TYR A 160 -16.51 -15.89 -0.24
N ASN A 161 -16.23 -17.08 -0.76
CA ASN A 161 -15.45 -17.28 -1.97
C ASN A 161 -16.37 -17.49 -3.19
N PHE A 162 -16.13 -16.72 -4.24
CA PHE A 162 -16.79 -16.84 -5.54
C PHE A 162 -15.74 -17.09 -6.63
N PHE A 163 -15.18 -18.30 -6.66
CA PHE A 163 -14.17 -18.72 -7.64
C PHE A 163 -13.05 -17.70 -7.79
N PHE A 164 -12.29 -17.50 -6.69
CA PHE A 164 -11.13 -16.60 -6.57
C PHE A 164 -11.41 -15.15 -6.11
N LEU A 165 -12.66 -14.82 -5.84
CA LEU A 165 -13.05 -13.53 -5.27
C LEU A 165 -13.53 -13.72 -3.84
N TYR A 166 -12.98 -12.97 -2.90
CA TYR A 166 -13.28 -13.10 -1.48
C TYR A 166 -14.02 -11.87 -0.96
N TYR A 167 -15.10 -12.10 -0.23
CA TYR A 167 -15.90 -11.05 0.40
C TYR A 167 -16.07 -11.34 1.89
N THR A 168 -15.85 -10.32 2.72
CA THR A 168 -15.80 -10.41 4.19
C THR A 168 -17.06 -9.92 4.91
N GLN A 169 -17.98 -9.30 4.18
CA GLN A 169 -19.22 -8.76 4.75
C GLN A 169 -20.41 -9.56 4.27
N GLY A 170 -21.35 -9.80 5.19
CA GLY A 170 -22.54 -10.62 4.97
C GLY A 170 -23.24 -10.26 3.67
N LEU A 171 -23.73 -11.29 2.99
CA LEU A 171 -24.58 -11.19 1.79
C LEU A 171 -25.95 -10.63 2.19
N ASP A 172 -26.01 -9.43 2.76
CA ASP A 172 -27.28 -8.74 2.93
C ASP A 172 -27.76 -8.32 1.54
N PRO A 173 -28.90 -8.87 1.05
CA PRO A 173 -29.42 -8.59 -0.29
C PRO A 173 -29.70 -7.11 -0.56
N LEU A 174 -29.80 -6.29 0.51
CA LEU A 174 -30.14 -4.88 0.43
C LEU A 174 -28.91 -3.95 0.38
N THR A 175 -27.69 -4.50 0.51
CA THR A 175 -26.46 -3.70 0.42
C THR A 175 -25.61 -4.09 -0.78
N LEU A 176 -25.30 -3.11 -1.62
CA LEU A 176 -24.32 -3.25 -2.70
C LEU A 176 -23.02 -3.81 -2.12
N ILE A 177 -22.64 -5.00 -2.59
CA ILE A 177 -21.39 -5.63 -2.19
C ILE A 177 -20.28 -4.73 -2.69
N ARG A 178 -19.35 -4.31 -1.83
CA ARG A 178 -18.22 -3.46 -2.23
C ARG A 178 -17.23 -4.25 -3.08
N PHE A 179 -16.68 -3.64 -4.13
CA PHE A 179 -15.75 -4.33 -5.02
C PHE A 179 -14.41 -4.65 -4.34
N THR A 180 -14.11 -5.94 -4.18
CA THR A 180 -12.84 -6.43 -3.60
C THR A 180 -11.97 -7.17 -4.63
N SER A 181 -12.54 -7.64 -5.74
CA SER A 181 -11.85 -8.48 -6.73
C SER A 181 -11.14 -9.67 -6.01
N ALA A 182 -9.85 -9.90 -6.27
CA ALA A 182 -9.07 -10.97 -5.65
C ALA A 182 -8.59 -10.66 -4.22
N TRP A 183 -8.86 -9.44 -3.71
CA TRP A 183 -8.45 -9.01 -2.37
C TRP A 183 -9.53 -9.32 -1.32
N ASP A 184 -9.11 -9.31 -0.07
CA ASP A 184 -9.92 -9.62 1.10
C ASP A 184 -10.69 -8.41 1.65
N GLU A 185 -10.20 -7.20 1.34
CA GLU A 185 -10.81 -5.94 1.75
C GLU A 185 -10.86 -4.92 0.60
N PRO A 186 -11.99 -4.22 0.44
CA PRO A 186 -12.14 -3.20 -0.60
C PRO A 186 -11.18 -2.01 -0.41
N GLY A 187 -10.75 -1.78 0.84
CA GLY A 187 -9.75 -0.77 1.15
C GLY A 187 -8.42 -1.02 0.43
N VAL A 188 -8.00 -2.28 0.25
CA VAL A 188 -6.75 -2.62 -0.45
C VAL A 188 -6.84 -2.23 -1.93
N VAL A 189 -7.96 -2.56 -2.57
CA VAL A 189 -8.24 -2.20 -3.98
C VAL A 189 -8.15 -0.69 -4.17
N GLY A 190 -8.87 0.08 -3.36
CA GLY A 190 -8.86 1.54 -3.44
C GLY A 190 -7.47 2.14 -3.24
N THR A 191 -6.73 1.67 -2.23
CA THR A 191 -5.35 2.09 -1.98
C THR A 191 -4.44 1.81 -3.18
N MET A 192 -4.47 0.58 -3.72
CA MET A 192 -3.61 0.18 -4.83
C MET A 192 -3.95 0.93 -6.12
N CYS A 193 -5.24 1.12 -6.43
CA CYS A 193 -5.68 1.94 -7.56
C CYS A 193 -5.20 3.39 -7.41
N GLY A 194 -5.33 3.97 -6.22
CA GLY A 194 -4.85 5.33 -5.94
C GLY A 194 -3.36 5.50 -6.19
N MET A 195 -2.53 4.58 -5.69
CA MET A 195 -1.08 4.60 -5.92
C MET A 195 -0.71 4.46 -7.39
N ILE A 196 -1.32 3.49 -8.08
CA ILE A 196 -1.03 3.22 -9.50
C ILE A 196 -1.44 4.42 -10.36
N LEU A 197 -2.64 4.97 -10.14
CA LEU A 197 -3.11 6.17 -10.85
C LEU A 197 -2.25 7.39 -10.56
N PHE A 198 -1.72 7.53 -9.33
CA PHE A 198 -0.87 8.65 -8.96
C PHE A 198 0.52 8.57 -9.59
N TYR A 199 1.21 7.44 -9.45
CA TYR A 199 2.61 7.30 -9.85
C TYR A 199 2.82 6.88 -11.31
N PHE A 200 1.85 6.16 -11.90
CA PHE A 200 2.02 5.51 -13.21
C PHE A 200 1.05 6.02 -14.28
N ARG A 201 0.38 7.16 -14.07
CA ARG A 201 -0.60 7.69 -15.03
C ARG A 201 -0.12 7.73 -16.46
N SER A 202 1.15 8.06 -16.68
CA SER A 202 1.75 8.19 -18.01
C SER A 202 2.15 6.84 -18.64
N GLU A 203 2.28 5.77 -17.84
CA GLU A 203 2.57 4.40 -18.28
C GLU A 203 1.28 3.59 -18.55
N LEU A 204 0.13 4.04 -18.03
CA LEU A 204 -1.15 3.39 -18.25
C LEU A 204 -1.74 3.72 -19.62
N SER A 205 -2.16 2.69 -20.35
CA SER A 205 -3.05 2.86 -21.51
C SER A 205 -4.39 3.47 -21.09
N LYS A 206 -5.13 4.05 -22.05
CA LYS A 206 -6.47 4.61 -21.80
C LYS A 206 -7.41 3.58 -21.16
N ARG A 207 -7.34 2.31 -21.60
CA ARG A 207 -8.16 1.22 -21.06
C ARG A 207 -7.77 0.88 -19.62
N GLN A 208 -6.48 0.67 -19.35
CA GLN A 208 -5.99 0.38 -18.00
C GLN A 208 -6.34 1.51 -17.03
N PHE A 209 -6.17 2.77 -17.42
CA PHE A 209 -6.56 3.93 -16.61
C PHE A 209 -8.03 3.85 -16.15
N TRP A 210 -8.96 3.59 -17.09
CA TRP A 210 -10.38 3.47 -16.75
C TRP A 210 -10.67 2.25 -15.88
N ILE A 211 -10.02 1.11 -16.12
CA ILE A 211 -10.17 -0.08 -15.29
C ILE A 211 -9.77 0.22 -13.84
N TYR A 212 -8.62 0.85 -13.61
CA TYR A 212 -8.17 1.25 -12.27
C TYR A 212 -9.11 2.27 -11.62
N LEU A 213 -9.60 3.25 -12.40
CA LEU A 213 -10.51 4.26 -11.89
C LEU A 213 -11.86 3.65 -11.47
N ILE A 214 -12.43 2.78 -12.30
CA ILE A 214 -13.70 2.09 -12.01
C ILE A 214 -13.52 1.14 -10.81
N ALA A 215 -12.43 0.36 -10.77
CA ALA A 215 -12.15 -0.55 -9.66
C ALA A 215 -12.01 0.20 -8.33
N GLY A 216 -11.25 1.29 -8.32
CA GLY A 216 -11.10 2.14 -7.14
C GLY A 216 -12.44 2.74 -6.68
N THR A 217 -13.27 3.24 -7.61
CA THR A 217 -14.59 3.81 -7.29
C THR A 217 -15.54 2.75 -6.75
N LEU A 218 -15.66 1.60 -7.40
CA LEU A 218 -16.55 0.50 -6.98
C LEU A 218 -16.11 -0.15 -5.66
N SER A 219 -14.84 0.01 -5.26
CA SER A 219 -14.39 -0.41 -3.92
C SER A 219 -15.06 0.38 -2.79
N LEU A 220 -15.58 1.57 -3.09
CA LEU A 220 -16.13 2.52 -2.11
C LEU A 220 -15.17 2.75 -0.93
N SER A 221 -13.86 2.65 -1.18
CA SER A 221 -12.83 2.93 -0.18
C SER A 221 -12.80 4.43 0.10
N MET A 222 -13.08 4.83 1.34
CA MET A 222 -13.01 6.23 1.76
C MET A 222 -11.68 6.88 1.38
N PHE A 223 -10.57 6.15 1.49
CA PHE A 223 -9.25 6.65 1.09
C PHE A 223 -9.20 6.97 -0.41
N PHE A 224 -9.72 6.08 -1.25
CA PHE A 224 -9.76 6.33 -2.70
C PHE A 224 -10.69 7.48 -3.03
N LEU A 225 -11.89 7.52 -2.46
CA LEU A 225 -12.89 8.56 -2.71
C LEU A 225 -12.38 9.96 -2.32
N LEU A 226 -11.68 10.06 -1.18
CA LEU A 226 -11.08 11.32 -0.74
C LEU A 226 -9.88 11.73 -1.60
N LEU A 227 -9.08 10.76 -2.05
CA LEU A 227 -7.83 11.04 -2.73
C LEU A 227 -7.93 11.07 -4.25
N ILE A 228 -9.01 10.60 -4.85
CA ILE A 228 -9.07 10.46 -6.31
C ILE A 228 -8.92 11.81 -7.02
N ILE A 229 -9.51 12.87 -6.49
CA ILE A 229 -9.38 14.22 -7.06
C ILE A 229 -7.92 14.69 -7.00
N PRO A 230 -7.25 14.73 -5.82
CA PRO A 230 -5.82 15.05 -5.78
C PRO A 230 -4.98 14.11 -6.66
N VAL A 231 -5.25 12.80 -6.64
CA VAL A 231 -4.52 11.81 -7.44
C VAL A 231 -4.60 12.13 -8.92
N LEU A 232 -5.80 12.33 -9.46
CA LEU A 232 -5.99 12.67 -10.87
C LEU A 232 -5.35 14.03 -11.21
N TYR A 233 -5.50 15.01 -10.33
CA TYR A 233 -4.96 16.36 -10.50
C TYR A 233 -3.43 16.37 -10.56
N PHE A 234 -2.77 15.67 -9.64
CA PHE A 234 -1.32 15.67 -9.48
C PHE A 234 -0.58 14.60 -10.28
N SER A 235 -1.27 13.57 -10.79
CA SER A 235 -0.65 12.45 -11.51
C SER A 235 0.20 12.84 -12.74
N LYS A 236 -0.06 14.01 -13.33
CA LYS A 236 0.70 14.55 -14.47
C LYS A 236 1.66 15.69 -14.11
N PHE A 237 1.85 16.00 -12.83
CA PHE A 237 2.62 17.18 -12.43
C PHE A 237 4.08 17.13 -12.90
N ARG A 238 4.68 15.94 -12.93
CA ARG A 238 6.06 15.74 -13.40
C ARG A 238 6.27 16.13 -14.87
N GLU A 239 5.21 16.16 -15.66
CA GLU A 239 5.24 16.56 -17.07
C GLU A 239 5.12 18.08 -17.25
N LEU A 240 4.80 18.83 -16.19
CA LEU A 240 4.59 20.28 -16.24
C LEU A 240 5.87 21.04 -15.90
N THR A 241 5.99 22.25 -16.45
CA THR A 241 7.03 23.21 -16.04
C THR A 241 6.84 23.63 -14.58
N ARG A 242 7.93 23.97 -13.88
CA ARG A 242 7.90 24.34 -12.45
C ARG A 242 6.88 25.45 -12.15
N TYR A 243 6.82 26.48 -13.01
CA TYR A 243 5.84 27.57 -12.88
C TYR A 243 4.38 27.05 -12.93
N LYS A 244 4.07 26.17 -13.90
CA LYS A 244 2.74 25.55 -14.01
C LYS A 244 2.43 24.62 -12.84
N GLN A 245 3.43 23.90 -12.31
CA GLN A 245 3.27 23.08 -11.10
C GLN A 245 2.91 23.94 -9.88
N VAL A 246 3.60 25.07 -9.68
CA VAL A 246 3.33 25.98 -8.56
C VAL A 246 1.93 26.56 -8.67
N ILE A 247 1.54 27.11 -9.83
CA ILE A 247 0.19 27.67 -10.04
C ILE A 247 -0.88 26.62 -9.76
N LYS A 248 -0.77 25.44 -10.35
CA LYS A 248 -1.74 24.37 -10.14
C LYS A 248 -1.78 23.93 -8.68
N GLY A 249 -0.62 23.78 -8.04
CA GLY A 249 -0.53 23.45 -6.62
C GLY A 249 -1.22 24.49 -5.73
N SER A 250 -0.98 25.78 -5.99
CA SER A 250 -1.61 26.90 -5.27
C SER A 250 -3.12 26.94 -5.49
N LEU A 251 -3.59 26.77 -6.73
CA LEU A 251 -5.02 26.70 -7.03
C LEU A 251 -5.70 25.53 -6.34
N PHE A 252 -5.05 24.36 -6.31
CA PHE A 252 -5.58 23.20 -5.62
C PHE A 252 -5.63 23.41 -4.11
N LEU A 253 -4.60 24.02 -3.51
CA LEU A 253 -4.61 24.37 -2.10
C LEU A 253 -5.75 25.35 -1.77
N LEU A 254 -5.97 26.36 -2.62
CA LEU A 254 -7.09 27.29 -2.49
C LEU A 254 -8.44 26.55 -2.55
N LEU A 255 -8.61 25.61 -3.48
CA LEU A 255 -9.83 24.80 -3.60
C LEU A 255 -10.03 23.90 -2.38
N ILE A 256 -8.97 23.33 -1.79
CA ILE A 256 -9.08 22.57 -0.54
C ILE A 256 -9.50 23.47 0.60
N ILE A 257 -8.91 24.65 0.74
CA ILE A 257 -9.23 25.58 1.82
C ILE A 257 -10.69 26.01 1.71
N ILE A 258 -11.11 26.47 0.52
CA ILE A 258 -12.51 26.84 0.26
C ILE A 258 -13.43 25.64 0.52
N GLY A 259 -13.09 24.47 -0.03
CA GLY A 259 -13.86 23.24 0.14
C GLY A 259 -14.00 22.82 1.60
N TYR A 260 -12.93 22.92 2.40
CA TYR A 260 -12.94 22.63 3.83
C TYR A 260 -13.87 23.57 4.59
N PHE A 261 -13.76 24.89 4.36
CA PHE A 261 -14.62 25.87 5.04
C PHE A 261 -16.08 25.71 4.63
N SER A 262 -16.35 25.56 3.32
CA SER A 262 -17.71 25.31 2.82
C SER A 262 -18.29 24.00 3.36
N PHE A 263 -17.52 22.91 3.36
CA PHE A 263 -17.96 21.63 3.89
C PHE A 263 -18.19 21.67 5.39
N SER A 264 -17.25 22.20 6.18
CA SER A 264 -17.39 22.28 7.64
C SER A 264 -18.61 23.12 8.04
N PHE A 265 -18.83 24.25 7.34
CA PHE A 265 -20.00 25.09 7.56
C PHE A 265 -21.32 24.39 7.18
N LEU A 266 -21.37 23.66 6.07
CA LEU A 266 -22.57 22.92 5.67
C LEU A 266 -22.82 21.72 6.59
N ALA A 267 -21.78 20.98 6.93
CA ALA A 267 -21.86 19.78 7.77
C ALA A 267 -22.22 20.12 9.22
N SER A 268 -21.77 21.25 9.78
CA SER A 268 -22.19 21.69 11.11
C SER A 268 -23.69 22.00 11.20
N LYS A 269 -24.33 22.36 10.07
CA LYS A 269 -25.80 22.54 10.00
C LYS A 269 -26.58 21.23 9.90
N THR A 270 -25.91 20.08 9.84
CA THR A 270 -26.58 18.77 9.70
C THR A 270 -26.91 18.09 11.03
N VAL A 271 -26.60 18.73 12.16
CA VAL A 271 -26.80 18.20 13.53
C VAL A 271 -28.25 17.76 13.77
N ASP A 272 -29.20 18.52 13.24
CA ASP A 272 -30.63 18.32 13.50
C ASP A 272 -31.29 17.35 12.50
N HIS A 273 -30.59 16.97 11.43
CA HIS A 273 -31.12 16.05 10.43
C HIS A 273 -30.78 14.60 10.79
N PRO A 274 -31.74 13.71 11.05
CA PRO A 274 -31.49 12.37 11.62
C PRO A 274 -30.53 11.51 10.79
N VAL A 275 -30.68 11.52 9.46
CA VAL A 275 -29.83 10.75 8.54
C VAL A 275 -28.42 11.35 8.38
N LEU A 276 -28.32 12.66 8.21
CA LEU A 276 -27.03 13.34 7.99
C LEU A 276 -26.21 13.46 9.27
N LYS A 277 -26.86 13.57 10.43
CA LYS A 277 -26.22 13.49 11.74
C LYS A 277 -25.43 12.20 11.90
N PHE A 278 -26.07 11.06 11.61
CA PHE A 278 -25.42 9.75 11.73
C PHE A 278 -24.36 9.51 10.65
N SER A 279 -24.59 10.00 9.43
CA SER A 279 -23.72 9.71 8.28
C SER A 279 -22.50 10.62 8.18
N ILE A 280 -22.64 11.89 8.59
CA ILE A 280 -21.63 12.94 8.40
C ILE A 280 -21.20 13.50 9.75
N HIS A 281 -22.12 14.06 10.53
CA HIS A 281 -21.76 14.80 11.75
C HIS A 281 -21.06 13.92 12.79
N SER A 282 -21.54 12.70 13.01
CA SER A 282 -21.00 11.74 14.00
C SER A 282 -19.59 11.23 13.67
N ARG A 283 -19.13 11.39 12.43
CA ARG A 283 -17.82 10.92 11.98
C ARG A 283 -16.69 11.87 12.36
N PHE A 284 -17.01 13.12 12.67
CA PHE A 284 -16.05 14.19 12.92
C PHE A 284 -16.06 14.62 14.39
N LYS A 285 -14.90 15.06 14.88
CA LYS A 285 -14.76 15.80 16.14
C LYS A 285 -14.90 17.28 15.82
N TRP A 286 -15.76 17.97 16.56
CA TRP A 286 -16.14 19.36 16.28
C TRP A 286 -15.65 20.30 17.38
N ASP A 287 -15.21 21.49 16.97
CA ASP A 287 -15.02 22.66 17.83
C ASP A 287 -15.77 23.84 17.20
N GLY A 288 -16.95 24.14 17.73
CA GLY A 288 -17.92 25.02 17.07
C GLY A 288 -18.26 24.53 15.65
N PRO A 289 -18.18 25.40 14.61
CA PRO A 289 -18.49 25.02 13.23
C PRO A 289 -17.33 24.29 12.51
N PHE A 290 -16.20 24.06 13.18
CA PHE A 290 -14.98 23.54 12.55
C PHE A 290 -14.75 22.07 12.89
N ILE A 291 -14.27 21.33 11.89
CA ILE A 291 -13.86 19.93 12.05
C ILE A 291 -12.42 19.92 12.56
N VAL A 292 -12.23 19.51 13.81
CA VAL A 292 -10.90 19.42 14.45
C VAL A 292 -10.34 18.00 14.48
N GLY A 293 -11.12 17.01 14.03
CA GLY A 293 -10.64 15.64 13.91
C GLY A 293 -11.68 14.68 13.33
N VAL A 294 -11.29 13.41 13.23
CA VAL A 294 -12.14 12.31 12.76
C VAL A 294 -12.14 11.22 13.83
N HIS A 295 -13.29 10.59 14.07
CA HIS A 295 -13.34 9.39 14.92
C HIS A 295 -12.67 8.21 14.19
N SER A 296 -11.64 7.62 14.80
CA SER A 296 -10.92 6.48 14.26
C SER A 296 -11.63 5.18 14.60
N ASN A 297 -12.09 4.43 13.59
CA ASN A 297 -12.67 3.10 13.77
C ASN A 297 -11.60 1.98 13.78
N ARG A 298 -10.32 2.32 14.03
CA ARG A 298 -9.18 1.40 13.89
C ARG A 298 -8.45 1.11 15.19
N ASP A 299 -8.77 1.90 16.22
CA ASP A 299 -8.26 1.77 17.57
C ASP A 299 -9.40 1.31 18.51
N VAL A 300 -10.28 0.43 18.03
CA VAL A 300 -11.55 0.02 18.71
C VAL A 300 -11.30 -1.01 19.81
N MET A 301 -10.09 -1.07 20.35
CA MET A 301 -9.77 -1.94 21.47
C MET A 301 -10.15 -1.22 22.76
N ASP A 302 -10.97 -1.85 23.58
CA ASP A 302 -11.37 -1.29 24.86
C ASP A 302 -10.13 -1.01 25.72
N GLY A 303 -10.03 0.22 26.25
CA GLY A 303 -8.89 0.66 27.07
C GLY A 303 -7.62 1.04 26.31
N PHE A 304 -7.51 0.79 25.00
CA PHE A 304 -6.29 1.12 24.24
C PHE A 304 -6.01 2.63 24.18
N GLU A 305 -7.05 3.47 24.06
CA GLU A 305 -6.87 4.93 24.06
C GLU A 305 -6.15 5.40 25.33
N GLU A 306 -6.63 4.96 26.50
CA GLU A 306 -6.05 5.34 27.78
C GLU A 306 -4.61 4.83 27.93
N ALA A 307 -4.38 3.56 27.59
CA ALA A 307 -3.06 2.94 27.63
C ALA A 307 -2.08 3.65 26.69
N TYR A 308 -2.51 3.99 25.48
CA TYR A 308 -1.71 4.74 24.51
C TYR A 308 -1.40 6.15 25.02
N GLN A 309 -2.37 6.88 25.56
CA GLN A 309 -2.13 8.21 26.13
C GLN A 309 -1.14 8.14 27.30
N LYS A 310 -1.25 7.14 28.17
CA LYS A 310 -0.29 6.91 29.26
C LYS A 310 1.11 6.60 28.71
N PHE A 311 1.21 5.77 27.67
CA PHE A 311 2.47 5.45 27.00
C PHE A 311 3.14 6.70 26.40
N VAL A 312 2.38 7.53 25.68
CA VAL A 312 2.86 8.79 25.12
C VAL A 312 3.30 9.77 26.22
N ARG A 313 2.50 9.92 27.28
CA ARG A 313 2.80 10.82 28.40
C ARG A 313 4.02 10.39 29.22
N LYS A 314 4.19 9.08 29.44
CA LYS A 314 5.36 8.50 30.12
C LYS A 314 6.65 8.80 29.33
N GLY A 315 6.57 8.75 28.00
CA GLY A 315 7.70 9.02 27.13
C GLY A 315 8.87 8.05 27.36
N GLY A 316 10.10 8.54 27.22
CA GLY A 316 11.32 7.79 27.50
C GLY A 316 11.74 6.80 26.40
N PHE A 317 12.64 5.88 26.76
CA PHE A 317 13.25 4.93 25.83
C PHE A 317 12.24 4.02 25.12
N GLU A 318 11.24 3.54 25.87
CA GLU A 318 10.14 2.73 25.34
C GLU A 318 9.34 3.49 24.27
N TYR A 319 8.94 4.73 24.54
CA TYR A 319 8.18 5.53 23.57
C TYR A 319 8.99 5.86 22.31
N TRP A 320 10.25 6.28 22.49
CA TRP A 320 11.05 6.78 21.37
C TRP A 320 11.66 5.66 20.51
N LEU A 321 12.13 4.57 21.10
CA LEU A 321 12.99 3.60 20.42
C LEU A 321 12.42 2.19 20.33
N THR A 322 11.98 1.59 21.44
CA THR A 322 11.70 0.14 21.44
C THR A 322 10.23 -0.23 21.27
N GLY A 323 9.32 0.63 21.73
CA GLY A 323 7.95 0.26 22.00
C GLY A 323 7.83 -0.77 23.14
N LYS A 324 6.64 -1.34 23.27
CA LYS A 324 6.32 -2.43 24.21
C LYS A 324 6.65 -3.84 23.68
N GLY A 325 7.09 -3.95 22.43
CA GLY A 325 7.34 -5.23 21.76
C GLY A 325 6.19 -5.66 20.85
N LYS A 326 6.51 -6.57 19.91
CA LYS A 326 5.57 -7.08 18.92
C LYS A 326 4.44 -7.86 19.61
N ASN A 327 3.21 -7.74 19.10
CA ASN A 327 2.01 -8.39 19.64
C ASN A 327 1.62 -7.97 21.06
N SER A 328 2.27 -6.96 21.65
CA SER A 328 1.88 -6.43 22.97
C SER A 328 0.43 -5.95 23.00
N THR A 329 -0.13 -5.52 21.87
CA THR A 329 -1.56 -5.19 21.79
C THR A 329 -2.47 -6.41 21.92
N VAL A 330 -2.12 -7.54 21.29
CA VAL A 330 -2.86 -8.80 21.42
C VAL A 330 -2.79 -9.32 22.85
N GLU A 331 -1.64 -9.19 23.50
CA GLU A 331 -1.43 -9.67 24.87
C GLU A 331 -2.16 -8.82 25.91
N GLU A 332 -2.19 -7.49 25.74
CA GLU A 332 -2.82 -6.58 26.69
C GLU A 332 -4.33 -6.41 26.46
N PHE A 333 -4.79 -6.48 25.19
CA PHE A 333 -6.17 -6.16 24.81
C PHE A 333 -6.91 -7.31 24.11
N GLY A 334 -6.29 -8.48 23.95
CA GLY A 334 -6.89 -9.66 23.31
C GLY A 334 -7.11 -9.53 21.80
N SER A 335 -6.71 -8.42 21.19
CA SER A 335 -6.90 -8.16 19.76
C SER A 335 -5.84 -7.20 19.24
N THR A 336 -5.76 -7.04 17.91
CA THR A 336 -4.87 -6.06 17.28
C THR A 336 -5.59 -5.40 16.10
N GLY A 337 -5.04 -4.27 15.65
CA GLY A 337 -5.61 -3.43 14.60
C GLY A 337 -4.55 -2.94 13.62
N LEU A 338 -5.00 -2.37 12.50
CA LEU A 338 -4.13 -1.78 11.49
C LEU A 338 -4.13 -0.26 11.63
N SER A 339 -3.40 0.23 12.65
CA SER A 339 -3.24 1.64 13.00
C SER A 339 -1.78 1.99 13.21
N HIS A 340 -1.39 3.19 12.77
CA HIS A 340 -0.05 3.73 13.04
C HIS A 340 0.24 3.87 14.54
N ARG A 341 -0.80 4.08 15.37
CA ARG A 341 -0.66 4.16 16.84
C ARG A 341 -0.26 2.83 17.45
N ILE A 342 -0.80 1.73 16.92
CA ILE A 342 -0.39 0.38 17.32
C ILE A 342 1.07 0.15 16.96
N LEU A 343 1.50 0.58 15.77
CA LEU A 343 2.92 0.47 15.41
C LEU A 343 3.83 1.28 16.35
N ILE A 344 3.44 2.51 16.73
CA ILE A 344 4.18 3.31 17.72
C ILE A 344 4.20 2.61 19.07
N TYR A 345 3.07 2.06 19.50
CA TYR A 345 2.93 1.36 20.78
C TYR A 345 3.84 0.13 20.85
N GLU A 346 3.88 -0.67 19.78
CA GLU A 346 4.66 -1.91 19.73
C GLU A 346 6.15 -1.67 19.44
N LYS A 347 6.50 -0.69 18.61
CA LYS A 347 7.86 -0.53 18.05
C LYS A 347 8.52 0.83 18.27
N GLY A 348 7.84 1.76 18.95
CA GLY A 348 8.34 3.10 19.25
C GLY A 348 8.24 4.07 18.07
N VAL A 349 8.54 5.35 18.32
CA VAL A 349 8.46 6.42 17.31
C VAL A 349 9.57 6.34 16.25
N VAL A 350 10.74 5.80 16.59
CA VAL A 350 11.90 5.73 15.69
C VAL A 350 11.57 5.10 14.34
N ILE A 351 10.66 4.12 14.32
CA ILE A 351 10.29 3.45 13.08
C ILE A 351 9.52 4.37 12.14
N LEU A 352 8.73 5.31 12.68
CA LEU A 352 8.04 6.30 11.88
C LEU A 352 9.01 7.30 11.28
N ILE A 353 9.98 7.75 12.07
CA ILE A 353 11.06 8.63 11.60
C ILE A 353 11.82 7.92 10.49
N TYR A 354 12.15 6.64 10.69
CA TYR A 354 12.84 5.84 9.69
C TYR A 354 12.04 5.69 8.39
N ILE A 355 10.75 5.33 8.47
CA ILE A 355 9.86 5.23 7.32
C ILE A 355 9.77 6.58 6.58
N ALA A 356 9.62 7.69 7.30
CA ALA A 356 9.58 9.02 6.72
C ALA A 356 10.88 9.36 6.00
N VAL A 357 12.04 9.14 6.64
CA VAL A 357 13.37 9.37 6.04
C VAL A 357 13.57 8.48 4.82
N PHE A 358 13.23 7.20 4.89
CA PHE A 358 13.32 6.27 3.76
C PHE A 358 12.53 6.80 2.55
N TYR A 359 11.28 7.20 2.77
CA TYR A 359 10.45 7.76 1.69
C TYR A 359 10.96 9.12 1.21
N ILE A 360 11.50 9.98 2.07
CA ILE A 360 12.15 11.23 1.63
C ILE A 360 13.34 10.94 0.71
N LEU A 361 14.17 9.95 1.07
CA LEU A 361 15.31 9.52 0.27
C LEU A 361 14.88 8.91 -1.07
N LEU A 362 13.72 8.23 -1.13
CA LEU A 362 13.20 7.70 -2.38
C LEU A 362 12.86 8.79 -3.40
N HIS A 363 12.44 9.97 -2.95
CA HIS A 363 12.15 11.07 -3.87
C HIS A 363 13.43 11.59 -4.52
N ASN A 364 13.45 11.53 -5.86
CA ASN A 364 14.54 12.05 -6.66
C ASN A 364 14.40 13.56 -6.89
N ASN A 365 15.55 14.23 -7.07
CA ASN A 365 15.62 15.59 -7.61
C ASN A 365 14.64 16.59 -6.96
N TRP A 366 14.67 16.70 -5.63
CA TRP A 366 13.83 17.62 -4.84
C TRP A 366 13.80 19.06 -5.37
N ARG A 367 14.88 19.54 -5.99
CA ARG A 367 14.92 20.88 -6.60
C ARG A 367 14.02 21.00 -7.83
N LYS A 368 13.95 19.97 -8.66
CA LYS A 368 13.18 19.96 -9.92
C LYS A 368 11.70 19.67 -9.67
N ASP A 369 11.44 18.64 -8.87
CA ASP A 369 10.09 18.07 -8.69
C ASP A 369 9.52 18.35 -7.29
N PHE A 370 9.92 19.48 -6.68
CA PHE A 370 9.60 19.82 -5.28
C PHE A 370 8.12 19.64 -4.92
N VAL A 371 7.23 20.25 -5.72
CA VAL A 371 5.78 20.23 -5.46
C VAL A 371 5.24 18.81 -5.56
N PHE A 372 5.63 18.07 -6.60
CA PHE A 372 5.24 16.66 -6.73
C PHE A 372 5.73 15.84 -5.54
N ASN A 373 6.99 16.00 -5.14
CA ASN A 373 7.60 15.24 -4.05
C ASN A 373 6.91 15.54 -2.71
N LEU A 374 6.56 16.80 -2.45
CA LEU A 374 5.81 17.20 -1.27
C LEU A 374 4.40 16.56 -1.25
N VAL A 375 3.67 16.65 -2.36
CA VAL A 375 2.33 16.04 -2.48
C VAL A 375 2.40 14.53 -2.34
N SER A 376 3.39 13.90 -2.95
CA SER A 376 3.64 12.46 -2.85
C SER A 376 3.96 12.05 -1.40
N LEU A 377 4.74 12.85 -0.67
CA LEU A 377 5.03 12.60 0.73
C LEU A 377 3.78 12.71 1.61
N VAL A 378 2.94 13.73 1.40
CA VAL A 378 1.64 13.85 2.08
C VAL A 378 0.74 12.65 1.76
N PHE A 379 0.69 12.24 0.48
CA PHE A 379 -0.05 11.05 0.06
C PHE A 379 0.44 9.78 0.77
N LEU A 380 1.75 9.59 0.90
CA LEU A 380 2.34 8.45 1.63
C LEU A 380 2.05 8.50 3.14
N LEU A 381 2.05 9.68 3.75
CA LEU A 381 1.68 9.84 5.16
C LEU A 381 0.20 9.48 5.40
N LEU A 382 -0.70 9.96 4.54
CA LEU A 382 -2.12 9.60 4.59
C LEU A 382 -2.33 8.10 4.33
N LEU A 383 -1.53 7.53 3.45
CA LEU A 383 -1.57 6.10 3.20
C LEU A 383 -1.09 5.31 4.43
N PHE A 384 -0.04 5.77 5.09
CA PHE A 384 0.54 5.14 6.25
C PHE A 384 -0.41 5.16 7.46
N THR A 385 -1.14 6.26 7.69
CA THR A 385 -2.16 6.31 8.76
C THR A 385 -3.26 5.28 8.54
N GLN A 386 -3.55 4.94 7.28
CA GLN A 386 -4.51 3.92 6.90
C GLN A 386 -3.91 2.50 6.80
N ARG A 387 -2.68 2.32 6.39
CA ARG A 387 -2.06 1.00 6.24
C ARG A 387 -0.60 1.09 6.67
N PRO A 388 -0.27 0.77 7.94
CA PRO A 388 1.09 0.80 8.45
C PRO A 388 1.94 -0.38 7.95
N LEU A 389 1.65 -0.89 6.73
CA LEU A 389 2.30 -2.02 6.08
C LEU A 389 3.03 -1.59 4.80
N LEU A 390 3.45 -0.33 4.73
CA LEU A 390 4.16 0.24 3.58
C LEU A 390 5.49 -0.47 3.26
N TYR A 391 5.95 -1.34 4.15
CA TYR A 391 7.12 -2.19 3.96
C TYR A 391 6.79 -3.50 3.21
N GLY A 392 5.55 -3.78 2.80
CA GLY A 392 5.24 -4.96 1.99
C GLY A 392 5.85 -4.86 0.58
N LEU A 393 6.25 -6.00 -0.01
CA LEU A 393 6.91 -6.03 -1.33
C LEU A 393 6.12 -5.28 -2.40
N TYR A 394 4.80 -5.48 -2.50
CA TYR A 394 3.97 -4.82 -3.51
C TYR A 394 3.91 -3.30 -3.32
N PHE A 395 3.87 -2.79 -2.08
CA PHE A 395 3.95 -1.36 -1.79
C PHE A 395 5.30 -0.80 -2.20
N VAL A 396 6.39 -1.46 -1.77
CA VAL A 396 7.75 -1.03 -2.11
C VAL A 396 7.95 -1.03 -3.63
N MET A 397 7.52 -2.08 -4.33
CA MET A 397 7.61 -2.17 -5.80
C MET A 397 6.93 -0.99 -6.50
N VAL A 398 5.68 -0.66 -6.11
CA VAL A 398 4.90 0.43 -6.71
C VAL A 398 5.50 1.78 -6.35
N ILE A 399 5.78 2.04 -5.08
CA ILE A 399 6.27 3.35 -4.61
C ILE A 399 7.69 3.61 -5.11
N TYR A 400 8.60 2.64 -4.98
CA TYR A 400 9.98 2.77 -5.45
C TYR A 400 10.03 3.06 -6.94
N SER A 401 9.37 2.22 -7.73
CA SER A 401 9.43 2.32 -9.18
C SER A 401 8.71 3.58 -9.66
N GLY A 402 7.60 3.94 -9.01
CA GLY A 402 6.86 5.17 -9.26
C GLY A 402 7.68 6.43 -8.99
N LEU A 403 8.50 6.42 -7.93
CA LEU A 403 9.33 7.58 -7.56
C LEU A 403 10.65 7.67 -8.33
N ARG A 404 11.38 6.56 -8.47
CA ARG A 404 12.77 6.52 -8.95
C ARG A 404 12.92 6.10 -10.40
N LEU A 405 12.06 5.20 -10.89
CA LEU A 405 12.21 4.60 -12.22
C LEU A 405 11.42 5.34 -13.31
N HIS A 406 10.61 6.35 -12.95
CA HIS A 406 9.85 7.19 -13.88
C HIS A 406 10.73 7.92 -14.92
N ASN A 407 11.96 8.29 -14.55
CA ASN A 407 12.87 9.07 -15.40
C ASN A 407 13.67 8.26 -16.43
N TYR A 408 13.56 6.92 -16.44
CA TYR A 408 14.21 6.09 -17.46
C TYR A 408 13.57 6.22 -18.85
N ARG A 409 12.59 7.11 -19.02
CA ARG A 409 12.05 7.51 -20.33
C ARG A 409 12.99 8.44 -21.13
N ASN A 410 13.94 9.13 -20.47
CA ASN A 410 14.74 10.21 -21.08
C ASN A 410 16.26 10.05 -20.88
N ILE A 411 16.80 8.83 -20.83
CA ILE A 411 18.26 8.66 -20.90
C ILE A 411 18.66 8.65 -22.38
N GLU A 412 18.73 9.84 -22.98
CA GLU A 412 19.49 10.10 -24.20
C GLU A 412 21.01 10.16 -23.95
N TRP A 413 21.46 10.07 -22.70
CA TRP A 413 22.89 10.06 -22.32
C TRP A 413 23.55 8.66 -22.35
N LEU A 414 22.96 7.73 -23.11
CA LEU A 414 23.59 6.46 -23.51
C LEU A 414 23.43 6.22 -25.02
N LYS A 415 23.47 7.29 -25.81
CA LYS A 415 24.12 7.28 -27.12
C LYS A 415 25.54 7.80 -26.94
#